data_AF-A0A926AX61-F1
#
_entry.id   AF-A0A926AX61-F1
#
_cell.length_a   1.000
_cell.length_b   1.000
_cell.length_c   1.000
_cell.angle_alpha   90.00
_cell.angle_beta   90.00
_cell.angle_gamma   90.00
#
_symmetry.space_group_name_H-M   'P 1'
#
loop_
_entity.id
_entity.type
_entity.pdbx_description
1 polymer ?
#
loop_
_entity_poly.entity_id
_entity_poly.type
_entity_poly.pdbx_seq_one_letter_code
_entity_poly.pdbx_strand_id
1 'polypeptide(L)'
;MLQLHPRLWLSCCFLGTMLAAPVAAQTAVPRTVECDLFVAGGGLGGVAASLEALQLGQKVCLTEITDWVGGQVSAQGVSALDERPLQRDLDLFASGYREFRAAIRARYGGERNPGRCWVSELCFAPRVGAAVLEAKLAPYRASGQLVLLTDTVVKDLDVVTNQIRAVTTITHTPVDPVRGVNSLPLSHFLLDWYDPAPSARFTKQLTRFVPRGDRRDRTVPWMVIDATETGELLPLAGVPYHLGTDRRTRWEPSASSEGSDPYCTQGFTYTFIMEQTETPPEHKEPESYNSPFHGGYYSYEKPRFNFANIFTYRRIRGSVEGMGAEAIRTGDQTMQNWTWGNDWRFSTPTLNFILTEAQLRSEGQLQKGQWRGGLRPEALAMAETHAFGYFYWLVAGRTDSQLQKLDPNFEKPQYPNHVLLTGASSPMGTEHGLSRYPYIREGRRIV
;
A
#
# COMPACT_ATOMS: atom_id res chain seq x y z
N MET A 1 22.30 -0.44 89.45
CA MET A 1 23.24 -1.40 88.83
C MET A 1 22.56 -1.91 87.55
N LEU A 2 23.19 -1.65 86.40
CA LEU A 2 22.84 -2.11 85.03
C LEU A 2 21.38 -2.02 84.56
N GLN A 3 21.10 -1.06 83.68
CA GLN A 3 20.17 -1.28 82.56
C GLN A 3 20.76 -0.73 81.26
N LEU A 4 20.86 -1.64 80.28
CA LEU A 4 21.38 -1.44 78.94
C LEU A 4 20.33 -0.77 78.04
N HIS A 5 20.76 0.19 77.21
CA HIS A 5 20.16 0.45 75.91
C HIS A 5 21.27 0.75 74.89
N PRO A 6 21.40 -0.03 73.80
CA PRO A 6 22.33 0.26 72.71
C PRO A 6 21.74 1.30 71.75
N ARG A 7 22.54 2.30 71.40
CA ARG A 7 22.25 3.28 70.34
C ARG A 7 22.54 2.64 68.99
N LEU A 8 21.51 2.50 68.15
CA LEU A 8 21.62 2.11 66.74
C LEU A 8 22.39 3.18 65.95
N TRP A 9 23.49 2.78 65.32
CA TRP A 9 24.18 3.53 64.28
C TRP A 9 23.49 3.24 62.94
N LEU A 10 22.81 4.24 62.35
CA LEU A 10 22.37 4.18 60.96
C LEU A 10 23.48 4.71 60.05
N SER A 11 24.10 3.81 59.29
CA SER A 11 24.96 4.15 58.16
C SER A 11 24.11 4.67 56.99
N CYS A 12 24.29 5.94 56.62
CA CYS A 12 23.78 6.50 55.37
C CYS A 12 24.58 5.95 54.18
N CYS A 13 24.02 4.99 53.44
CA CYS A 13 24.49 4.67 52.10
C CYS A 13 23.90 5.67 51.10
N PHE A 14 24.71 6.62 50.62
CA PHE A 14 24.38 7.44 49.46
C PHE A 14 24.42 6.55 48.20
N LEU A 15 23.26 6.09 47.71
CA LEU A 15 23.13 5.63 46.33
C LEU A 15 23.09 6.87 45.43
N GLY A 16 24.22 7.18 44.80
CA GLY A 16 24.27 8.15 43.71
C GLY A 16 23.51 7.59 42.50
N THR A 17 22.28 8.04 42.29
CA THR A 17 21.58 7.85 41.02
C THR A 17 22.29 8.68 39.96
N MET A 18 23.12 8.03 39.13
CA MET A 18 23.59 8.63 37.88
C MET A 18 22.37 8.78 36.96
N LEU A 19 21.83 10.00 36.90
CA LEU A 19 20.92 10.41 35.85
C LEU A 19 21.71 10.38 34.54
N ALA A 20 21.49 9.34 33.74
CA ALA A 20 21.94 9.33 32.35
C ALA A 20 21.25 10.51 31.65
N ALA A 21 22.02 11.51 31.25
CA ALA A 21 21.52 12.58 30.40
C ALA A 21 20.97 11.94 29.11
N PRO A 22 19.83 12.41 28.59
CA PRO A 22 19.36 11.94 27.29
C PRO A 22 20.45 12.28 26.28
N VAL A 23 20.94 11.26 25.57
CA VAL A 23 21.75 11.48 24.37
C VAL A 23 20.87 12.31 23.45
N ALA A 24 21.20 13.60 23.30
CA ALA A 24 20.53 14.45 22.34
C ALA A 24 20.72 13.77 20.98
N ALA A 25 19.63 13.24 20.41
CA ALA A 25 19.63 12.73 19.06
C ALA A 25 20.13 13.87 18.17
N GLN A 26 21.38 13.79 17.70
CA GLN A 26 21.88 14.70 16.69
C GLN A 26 20.95 14.53 15.49
N THR A 27 20.10 15.52 15.25
CA THR A 27 19.24 15.56 14.08
C THR A 27 20.16 15.48 12.87
N ALA A 28 20.19 14.32 12.20
CA ALA A 28 21.04 14.10 11.05
C ALA A 28 20.76 15.20 10.02
N VAL A 29 21.80 15.93 9.62
CA VAL A 29 21.67 16.99 8.61
C VAL A 29 21.20 16.33 7.31
N PRO A 30 20.05 16.73 6.73
CA PRO A 30 19.54 16.10 5.53
C PRO A 30 20.52 16.24 4.37
N ARG A 31 20.72 15.15 3.60
CA ARG A 31 21.46 15.20 2.34
C ARG A 31 20.67 16.03 1.33
N THR A 32 21.28 17.05 0.75
CA THR A 32 20.63 17.83 -0.33
C THR A 32 20.75 17.11 -1.67
N VAL A 33 19.64 16.99 -2.41
CA VAL A 33 19.60 16.44 -3.77
C VAL A 33 18.86 17.40 -4.68
N GLU A 34 19.48 17.75 -5.80
CA GLU A 34 18.88 18.65 -6.78
C GLU A 34 18.23 17.89 -7.94
N CYS A 35 17.04 18.34 -8.35
CA CYS A 35 16.35 17.83 -9.54
C CYS A 35 15.51 18.91 -10.22
N ASP A 36 15.02 18.56 -11.41
CA ASP A 36 14.15 19.40 -12.22
C ASP A 36 12.67 19.21 -11.82
N LEU A 37 12.31 17.98 -11.47
CA LEU A 37 10.99 17.51 -11.06
C LEU A 37 11.12 16.54 -9.89
N PHE A 38 10.30 16.73 -8.85
CA PHE A 38 10.12 15.75 -7.78
C PHE A 38 8.76 15.06 -7.90
N VAL A 39 8.72 13.74 -7.73
CA VAL A 39 7.51 12.93 -7.77
C VAL A 39 7.44 12.11 -6.48
N ALA A 40 6.37 12.30 -5.70
CA ALA A 40 6.06 11.49 -4.52
C ALA A 40 5.11 10.36 -4.93
N GLY A 41 5.51 9.10 -4.76
CA GLY A 41 4.71 7.93 -5.13
C GLY A 41 5.15 7.31 -6.46
N GLY A 42 5.57 6.05 -6.39
CA GLY A 42 6.03 5.22 -7.50
C GLY A 42 4.93 4.36 -8.11
N GLY A 43 3.65 4.72 -7.96
CA GLY A 43 2.53 4.08 -8.65
C GLY A 43 2.57 4.27 -10.18
N LEU A 44 1.60 3.71 -10.91
CA LEU A 44 1.53 3.85 -12.37
C LEU A 44 1.59 5.32 -12.83
N GLY A 45 0.87 6.22 -12.16
CA GLY A 45 0.87 7.65 -12.48
C GLY A 45 2.22 8.32 -12.26
N GLY A 46 2.86 8.05 -11.12
CA GLY A 46 4.18 8.60 -10.79
C GLY A 46 5.29 8.09 -11.70
N VAL A 47 5.26 6.80 -12.04
CA VAL A 47 6.19 6.21 -13.02
C VAL A 47 5.96 6.77 -14.42
N ALA A 48 4.70 6.92 -14.85
CA ALA A 48 4.39 7.51 -16.15
C ALA A 48 4.87 8.96 -16.24
N ALA A 49 4.53 9.81 -15.27
CA ALA A 49 4.99 11.20 -15.22
C ALA A 49 6.52 11.31 -15.21
N SER A 50 7.19 10.42 -14.46
CA SER A 50 8.65 10.35 -14.42
C SER A 50 9.24 9.99 -15.78
N LEU A 51 8.72 8.96 -16.44
CA LEU A 51 9.20 8.52 -17.75
C LEU A 51 9.05 9.60 -18.82
N GLU A 52 7.91 10.28 -18.87
CA GLU A 52 7.68 11.40 -19.81
C GLU A 52 8.67 12.54 -19.55
N ALA A 53 8.86 12.94 -18.28
CA ALA A 53 9.82 13.99 -17.93
C ALA A 53 11.28 13.60 -18.25
N LEU A 54 11.66 12.34 -18.04
CA LEU A 54 12.99 11.81 -18.36
C LEU A 54 13.25 11.83 -19.88
N GLN A 55 12.25 11.44 -20.68
CA GLN A 55 12.32 11.52 -22.15
C GLN A 55 12.46 12.95 -22.66
N LEU A 56 11.90 13.93 -21.93
CA LEU A 56 12.09 15.37 -22.18
C LEU A 56 13.42 15.93 -21.65
N GLY A 57 14.36 15.06 -21.25
CA GLY A 57 15.70 15.48 -20.82
C GLY A 57 15.77 16.00 -19.38
N GLN A 58 14.68 15.95 -18.60
CA GLN A 58 14.66 16.46 -17.23
C GLN A 58 15.31 15.49 -16.25
N LYS A 59 15.96 16.02 -15.21
CA LYS A 59 16.42 15.24 -14.06
C LYS A 59 15.27 15.03 -13.07
N VAL A 60 14.89 13.79 -12.81
CA VAL A 60 13.74 13.45 -11.97
C VAL A 60 14.21 12.86 -10.64
N CYS A 61 13.62 13.30 -9.53
CA CYS A 61 13.66 12.57 -8.26
C CYS A 61 12.30 11.93 -8.01
N LEU A 62 12.28 10.60 -7.91
CA LEU A 62 11.09 9.81 -7.64
C LEU A 62 11.26 9.11 -6.30
N THR A 63 10.22 9.14 -5.47
CA THR A 63 10.17 8.39 -4.21
C THR A 63 9.02 7.40 -4.20
N GLU A 64 9.22 6.25 -3.59
CA GLU A 64 8.23 5.18 -3.44
C GLU A 64 8.30 4.66 -2.01
N ILE A 65 7.14 4.48 -1.36
CA ILE A 65 7.05 4.07 0.04
C ILE A 65 7.50 2.61 0.22
N THR A 66 7.31 1.77 -0.79
CA THR A 66 7.73 0.36 -0.80
C THR A 66 9.05 0.13 -1.54
N ASP A 67 9.54 -1.10 -1.56
CA ASP A 67 10.68 -1.53 -2.38
C ASP A 67 10.33 -1.73 -3.87
N TRP A 68 9.05 -1.67 -4.25
CA TRP A 68 8.58 -1.90 -5.62
C TRP A 68 7.79 -0.71 -6.19
N VAL A 69 8.20 -0.24 -7.36
CA VAL A 69 7.36 0.66 -8.18
C VAL A 69 6.20 -0.07 -8.86
N GLY A 70 5.11 0.65 -9.12
CA GLY A 70 3.98 0.26 -9.96
C GLY A 70 2.61 0.29 -9.28
N GLY A 71 2.54 0.47 -7.96
CA GLY A 71 1.25 0.60 -7.25
C GLY A 71 0.34 -0.60 -7.51
N GLN A 72 -0.85 -0.36 -8.08
CA GLN A 72 -1.87 -1.36 -8.40
C GLN A 72 -1.31 -2.62 -9.10
N VAL A 73 -0.34 -2.47 -10.01
CA VAL A 73 0.15 -3.61 -10.83
C VAL A 73 1.27 -4.41 -10.17
N SER A 74 1.75 -3.99 -9.00
CA SER A 74 2.92 -4.58 -8.33
C SER A 74 2.82 -4.52 -6.80
N ALA A 75 3.18 -3.40 -6.15
CA ALA A 75 3.28 -3.26 -4.70
C ALA A 75 1.95 -3.51 -3.98
N GLN A 76 0.83 -3.16 -4.62
CA GLN A 76 -0.53 -3.41 -4.14
C GLN A 76 -1.10 -4.74 -4.60
N GLY A 77 -0.40 -5.41 -5.53
CA GLY A 77 -0.62 -6.81 -5.87
C GLY A 77 -1.80 -7.11 -6.79
N VAL A 78 -2.60 -6.14 -7.20
CA VAL A 78 -3.84 -6.38 -7.99
C VAL A 78 -3.53 -7.02 -9.35
N SER A 79 -2.52 -6.50 -10.06
CA SER A 79 -1.95 -7.10 -11.29
C SER A 79 -2.96 -7.65 -12.31
N ALA A 80 -4.11 -6.99 -12.37
CA ALA A 80 -5.21 -7.14 -13.30
C ALA A 80 -5.63 -5.73 -13.67
N LEU A 81 -5.64 -5.44 -14.97
CA LEU A 81 -5.81 -4.10 -15.50
C LEU A 81 -7.29 -3.77 -15.66
N ASP A 82 -7.75 -2.68 -15.05
CA ASP A 82 -9.14 -2.22 -15.12
C ASP A 82 -9.40 -1.45 -16.41
N GLU A 83 -9.55 -2.19 -17.51
CA GLU A 83 -9.82 -1.64 -18.84
C GLU A 83 -11.30 -1.82 -19.19
N ARG A 84 -11.95 -0.79 -19.76
CA ARG A 84 -13.32 -0.92 -20.29
C ARG A 84 -13.31 -1.43 -21.73
N PRO A 85 -14.37 -2.13 -22.20
CA PRO A 85 -14.47 -2.57 -23.60
C PRO A 85 -14.22 -1.46 -24.60
N LEU A 86 -14.89 -0.31 -24.45
CA LEU A 86 -14.73 0.84 -25.35
C LEU A 86 -13.28 1.34 -25.45
N GLN A 87 -12.54 1.38 -24.33
CA GLN A 87 -11.13 1.78 -24.34
C GLN A 87 -10.27 0.79 -25.13
N ARG A 88 -10.57 -0.51 -25.02
CA ARG A 88 -9.85 -1.57 -25.74
C ARG A 88 -10.17 -1.60 -27.22
N ASP A 89 -11.45 -1.52 -27.56
CA ASP A 89 -11.94 -1.61 -28.95
C ASP A 89 -11.41 -0.45 -29.80
N LEU A 90 -11.22 0.71 -29.19
CA LEU A 90 -10.68 1.91 -29.83
C LEU A 90 -9.17 2.14 -29.60
N ASP A 91 -8.48 1.23 -28.90
CA ASP A 91 -7.07 1.37 -28.47
C ASP A 91 -6.76 2.76 -27.84
N LEU A 92 -7.67 3.26 -26.99
CA LEU A 92 -7.57 4.57 -26.33
C LEU A 92 -6.63 4.49 -25.11
N PHE A 93 -5.35 4.26 -25.38
CA PHE A 93 -4.31 4.14 -24.36
C PHE A 93 -3.11 5.02 -24.69
N ALA A 94 -2.51 5.61 -23.65
CA ALA A 94 -1.22 6.29 -23.78
C ALA A 94 -0.14 5.31 -24.29
N SER A 95 0.81 5.81 -25.10
CA SER A 95 1.91 5.01 -25.68
C SER A 95 2.68 4.23 -24.61
N GLY A 96 3.07 4.89 -23.52
CA GLY A 96 3.78 4.25 -22.41
C GLY A 96 3.02 3.09 -21.77
N TYR A 97 1.69 3.18 -21.69
CA TYR A 97 0.83 2.10 -21.18
C TYR A 97 0.74 0.93 -22.17
N ARG A 98 0.66 1.21 -23.48
CA ARG A 98 0.69 0.17 -24.54
C ARG A 98 2.00 -0.59 -24.51
N GLU A 99 3.12 0.11 -24.39
CA GLU A 99 4.45 -0.49 -24.25
C GLU A 99 4.59 -1.32 -22.97
N PHE A 100 4.04 -0.84 -21.85
CA PHE A 100 4.01 -1.60 -20.59
C PHE A 100 3.28 -2.94 -20.79
N ARG A 101 2.08 -2.94 -21.37
CA ARG A 101 1.32 -4.17 -21.66
C ARG A 101 2.11 -5.12 -22.56
N ALA A 102 2.72 -4.60 -23.63
CA ALA A 102 3.54 -5.39 -24.54
C ALA A 102 4.75 -6.02 -23.82
N ALA A 103 5.43 -5.26 -22.98
CA ALA A 103 6.57 -5.74 -22.19
C ALA A 103 6.17 -6.81 -21.18
N ILE A 104 4.99 -6.71 -20.55
CA ILE A 104 4.47 -7.78 -19.69
C ILE A 104 4.24 -9.06 -20.51
N ARG A 105 3.52 -8.97 -21.64
CA ARG A 105 3.25 -10.15 -22.50
C ARG A 105 4.54 -10.81 -23.00
N ALA A 106 5.58 -10.01 -23.31
CA ALA A 106 6.88 -10.52 -23.70
C ALA A 106 7.53 -11.41 -22.62
N ARG A 107 7.28 -11.14 -21.32
CA ARG A 107 7.74 -12.01 -20.21
C ARG A 107 7.03 -13.37 -20.18
N TYR A 108 5.93 -13.51 -20.89
CA TYR A 108 5.13 -14.74 -21.00
C TYR A 108 5.09 -15.27 -22.44
N GLY A 109 6.15 -15.03 -23.23
CA GLY A 109 6.25 -15.59 -24.60
C GLY A 109 5.20 -15.04 -25.57
N GLY A 110 4.62 -13.86 -25.29
CA GLY A 110 3.57 -13.23 -26.10
C GLY A 110 2.15 -13.59 -25.67
N GLU A 111 1.98 -14.40 -24.62
CA GLU A 111 0.68 -14.76 -24.08
C GLU A 111 -0.14 -13.50 -23.73
N ARG A 112 -1.38 -13.42 -24.23
CA ARG A 112 -2.21 -12.22 -24.05
C ARG A 112 -2.66 -12.09 -22.61
N ASN A 113 -3.07 -13.20 -22.00
CA ASN A 113 -3.57 -13.28 -20.62
C ASN A 113 -2.98 -14.51 -19.90
N PRO A 114 -1.78 -14.39 -19.30
CA PRO A 114 -1.09 -15.49 -18.61
C PRO A 114 -1.92 -16.14 -17.49
N GLY A 115 -2.81 -15.35 -16.90
CA GLY A 115 -3.71 -15.80 -15.86
C GLY A 115 -4.99 -16.47 -16.34
N ARG A 116 -5.36 -16.35 -17.62
CA ARG A 116 -6.67 -16.81 -18.12
C ARG A 116 -7.84 -16.34 -17.25
N CYS A 117 -7.70 -15.13 -16.69
CA CYS A 117 -8.71 -14.52 -15.83
C CYS A 117 -9.84 -13.94 -16.65
N TRP A 118 -11.03 -13.77 -16.08
CA TRP A 118 -12.18 -13.24 -16.81
C TRP A 118 -12.47 -11.75 -16.56
N VAL A 119 -11.80 -11.10 -15.60
CA VAL A 119 -11.98 -9.65 -15.35
C VAL A 119 -11.18 -8.74 -16.29
N SER A 120 -10.05 -9.24 -16.80
CA SER A 120 -9.06 -8.45 -17.53
C SER A 120 -8.51 -9.24 -18.71
N GLU A 121 -8.11 -8.53 -19.77
CA GLU A 121 -7.41 -9.07 -20.94
C GLU A 121 -5.92 -9.37 -20.66
N LEU A 122 -5.43 -9.00 -19.47
CA LEU A 122 -4.07 -9.20 -19.02
C LEU A 122 -4.04 -9.29 -17.49
N CYS A 123 -3.96 -10.52 -16.97
CA CYS A 123 -3.64 -10.80 -15.56
C CYS A 123 -2.27 -11.49 -15.47
N PHE A 124 -1.44 -11.06 -14.52
CA PHE A 124 -0.05 -11.47 -14.41
C PHE A 124 0.46 -11.42 -12.97
N ALA A 125 1.63 -12.01 -12.72
CA ALA A 125 2.24 -11.97 -11.40
C ALA A 125 2.73 -10.55 -11.03
N PRO A 126 2.44 -10.03 -9.83
CA PRO A 126 2.85 -8.68 -9.42
C PRO A 126 4.34 -8.37 -9.56
N ARG A 127 5.20 -9.34 -9.24
CA ARG A 127 6.66 -9.22 -9.43
C ARG A 127 7.09 -8.94 -10.87
N VAL A 128 6.30 -9.40 -11.85
CA VAL A 128 6.57 -9.16 -13.27
C VAL A 128 6.21 -7.72 -13.63
N GLY A 129 5.13 -7.19 -13.05
CA GLY A 129 4.78 -5.76 -13.11
C GLY A 129 5.92 -4.87 -12.63
N ALA A 130 6.42 -5.13 -11.42
CA ALA A 130 7.56 -4.41 -10.85
C ALA A 130 8.80 -4.50 -11.76
N ALA A 131 9.18 -5.72 -12.17
CA ALA A 131 10.37 -5.95 -12.99
C ALA A 131 10.32 -5.28 -14.37
N VAL A 132 9.13 -5.12 -14.97
CA VAL A 132 8.99 -4.42 -16.26
C VAL A 132 9.14 -2.91 -16.07
N LEU A 133 8.55 -2.34 -15.02
CA LEU A 133 8.67 -0.90 -14.74
C LEU A 133 10.10 -0.53 -14.32
N GLU A 134 10.73 -1.33 -13.46
CA GLU A 134 12.15 -1.16 -13.10
C GLU A 134 13.05 -1.21 -14.34
N ALA A 135 12.81 -2.15 -15.26
CA ALA A 135 13.58 -2.22 -16.51
C ALA A 135 13.43 -0.96 -17.38
N LYS A 136 12.25 -0.32 -17.40
CA LYS A 136 12.03 0.95 -18.10
C LYS A 136 12.74 2.13 -17.43
N LEU A 137 12.88 2.11 -16.11
CA LEU A 137 13.55 3.18 -15.34
C LEU A 137 15.08 3.00 -15.29
N ALA A 138 15.59 1.77 -15.42
CA ALA A 138 16.99 1.43 -15.23
C ALA A 138 17.99 2.26 -16.08
N PRO A 139 17.77 2.53 -17.38
CA PRO A 139 18.69 3.35 -18.16
C PRO A 139 18.87 4.77 -17.60
N TYR A 140 17.78 5.35 -17.07
CA TYR A 140 17.78 6.69 -16.50
C TYR A 140 18.42 6.73 -15.10
N ARG A 141 18.28 5.65 -14.33
CA ARG A 141 19.02 5.48 -13.06
C ARG A 141 20.52 5.39 -13.33
N ALA A 142 20.92 4.59 -14.33
CA ALA A 142 22.32 4.40 -14.70
C ALA A 142 22.98 5.70 -15.21
N SER A 143 22.26 6.54 -15.94
CA SER A 143 22.77 7.85 -16.40
C SER A 143 22.79 8.93 -15.31
N GLY A 144 22.18 8.69 -14.15
CA GLY A 144 22.01 9.68 -13.08
C GLY A 144 20.93 10.74 -13.36
N GLN A 145 20.19 10.58 -14.46
CA GLN A 145 19.05 11.44 -14.80
C GLN A 145 17.85 11.18 -13.88
N LEU A 146 17.69 9.94 -13.41
CA LEU A 146 16.70 9.56 -12.40
C LEU A 146 17.38 9.25 -11.07
N VAL A 147 16.94 9.92 -10.01
CA VAL A 147 17.18 9.50 -8.63
C VAL A 147 15.89 8.85 -8.12
N LEU A 148 15.88 7.52 -8.05
CA LEU A 148 14.78 6.75 -7.46
C LEU A 148 15.17 6.31 -6.04
N LEU A 149 14.40 6.74 -5.04
CA LEU A 149 14.50 6.23 -3.67
C LEU A 149 13.24 5.42 -3.33
N THR A 150 13.39 4.11 -3.24
CA THR A 150 12.38 3.21 -2.65
C THR A 150 12.47 3.25 -1.13
N ASP A 151 11.53 2.60 -0.44
CA ASP A 151 11.52 2.53 1.04
C ASP A 151 11.64 3.94 1.65
N THR A 152 10.91 4.89 1.06
CA THR A 152 11.07 6.33 1.31
C THR A 152 9.73 7.02 1.46
N VAL A 153 9.54 7.68 2.61
CA VAL A 153 8.34 8.49 2.90
C VAL A 153 8.65 9.98 2.81
N VAL A 154 7.66 10.79 2.41
CA VAL A 154 7.75 12.26 2.51
C VAL A 154 7.49 12.67 3.95
N LYS A 155 8.38 13.47 4.53
CA LYS A 155 8.33 13.89 5.94
C LYS A 155 7.86 15.33 6.13
N ASP A 156 8.30 16.24 5.27
CA ASP A 156 8.03 17.66 5.44
C ASP A 156 8.10 18.40 4.10
N LEU A 157 7.36 19.50 3.99
CA LEU A 157 7.42 20.42 2.86
C LEU A 157 7.86 21.81 3.34
N ASP A 158 8.74 22.44 2.58
CA ASP A 158 9.06 23.85 2.75
C ASP A 158 8.23 24.67 1.78
N VAL A 159 7.16 25.32 2.26
CA VAL A 159 6.22 26.08 1.44
C VAL A 159 6.39 27.57 1.72
N VAL A 160 6.73 28.33 0.68
CA VAL A 160 6.86 29.79 0.74
C VAL A 160 5.94 30.39 -0.31
N THR A 161 5.05 31.30 0.10
CA THR A 161 4.13 32.00 -0.81
C THR A 161 3.42 31.06 -1.79
N ASN A 162 2.82 29.98 -1.28
CA ASN A 162 2.13 28.93 -2.05
C ASN A 162 3.01 28.16 -3.07
N GLN A 163 4.34 28.19 -2.90
CA GLN A 163 5.27 27.41 -3.71
C GLN A 163 6.09 26.47 -2.82
N ILE A 164 6.12 25.19 -3.20
CA ILE A 164 6.99 24.20 -2.55
C ILE A 164 8.44 24.50 -2.98
N ARG A 165 9.30 24.89 -2.05
CA ARG A 165 10.72 25.18 -2.26
C ARG A 165 11.61 23.97 -2.03
N ALA A 166 11.16 23.06 -1.19
CA ALA A 166 11.86 21.81 -0.92
C ALA A 166 10.92 20.73 -0.40
N VAL A 167 11.31 19.48 -0.63
CA VAL A 167 10.66 18.29 -0.07
C VAL A 167 11.68 17.57 0.78
N THR A 168 11.35 17.27 2.03
CA THR A 168 12.18 16.44 2.92
C THR A 168 11.59 15.05 3.00
N THR A 169 12.41 14.03 2.80
CA THR A 169 12.01 12.61 2.88
C THR A 169 12.86 11.85 3.88
N ILE A 170 12.39 10.67 4.28
CA ILE A 170 13.11 9.70 5.09
C ILE A 170 13.19 8.40 4.32
N THR A 171 14.40 8.01 3.91
CA THR A 171 14.68 6.64 3.45
C THR A 171 14.98 5.78 4.67
N HIS A 172 14.32 4.63 4.76
CA HIS A 172 14.52 3.68 5.85
C HIS A 172 15.16 2.39 5.33
N THR A 173 16.32 2.04 5.87
CA THR A 173 17.06 0.85 5.44
C THR A 173 17.10 -0.16 6.58
N PRO A 174 16.66 -1.41 6.37
CA PRO A 174 16.72 -2.44 7.40
C PRO A 174 18.14 -2.59 7.96
N VAL A 175 18.26 -2.66 9.29
CA VAL A 175 19.53 -2.99 9.97
C VAL A 175 19.92 -4.44 9.67
N ASP A 176 18.92 -5.33 9.60
CA ASP A 176 19.04 -6.72 9.19
C ASP A 176 18.20 -6.94 7.93
N PRO A 177 18.81 -7.24 6.77
CA PRO A 177 18.09 -7.49 5.52
C PRO A 177 17.06 -8.63 5.62
N VAL A 178 17.28 -9.62 6.48
CA VAL A 178 16.34 -10.75 6.68
C VAL A 178 15.06 -10.28 7.37
N ARG A 179 15.15 -9.24 8.21
CA ARG A 179 14.02 -8.62 8.91
C ARG A 179 13.59 -7.31 8.24
N GLY A 180 13.66 -7.27 6.92
CA GLY A 180 13.37 -6.08 6.11
C GLY A 180 11.89 -5.68 6.07
N VAL A 181 11.59 -4.68 5.24
CA VAL A 181 10.26 -4.05 5.08
C VAL A 181 9.12 -5.01 4.70
N ASN A 182 9.45 -6.21 4.22
CA ASN A 182 8.51 -7.24 3.78
C ASN A 182 8.50 -8.48 4.70
N SER A 183 9.15 -8.39 5.87
CA SER A 183 9.21 -9.48 6.86
C SER A 183 7.95 -9.58 7.73
N LEU A 184 7.22 -8.47 7.88
CA LEU A 184 5.94 -8.38 8.58
C LEU A 184 4.99 -7.46 7.79
N PRO A 185 3.68 -7.50 8.05
CA PRO A 185 2.75 -6.56 7.46
C PRO A 185 3.06 -5.09 7.80
N LEU A 186 2.64 -4.16 6.94
CA LEU A 186 2.96 -2.72 6.97
C LEU A 186 2.58 -2.04 8.30
N SER A 187 1.49 -2.47 8.94
CA SER A 187 1.05 -1.88 10.22
C SER A 187 2.13 -1.89 11.31
N HIS A 188 3.08 -2.84 11.24
CA HIS A 188 4.21 -2.95 12.16
C HIS A 188 5.30 -1.89 11.94
N PHE A 189 5.33 -1.24 10.77
CA PHE A 189 6.42 -0.37 10.36
C PHE A 189 6.00 1.06 10.08
N LEU A 190 4.73 1.31 9.73
CA LEU A 190 4.28 2.59 9.21
C LEU A 190 4.75 3.79 10.03
N LEU A 191 4.50 3.80 11.35
CA LEU A 191 4.89 4.95 12.19
C LEU A 191 6.41 5.09 12.35
N ASP A 192 7.14 3.97 12.39
CA ASP A 192 8.60 3.96 12.45
C ASP A 192 9.21 4.58 11.18
N TRP A 193 8.61 4.35 10.01
CA TRP A 193 9.09 4.92 8.74
C TRP A 193 9.05 6.45 8.72
N TYR A 194 8.11 7.07 9.42
CA TYR A 194 8.01 8.55 9.55
C TYR A 194 8.79 9.12 10.73
N ASP A 195 9.43 8.29 11.56
CA ASP A 195 10.35 8.75 12.61
C ASP A 195 11.75 9.00 11.99
N PRO A 196 12.29 10.23 12.08
CA PRO A 196 13.64 10.52 11.59
C PRO A 196 14.75 9.86 12.43
N ALA A 197 14.46 9.37 13.64
CA ALA A 197 15.43 8.70 14.49
C ALA A 197 15.67 7.24 14.04
N PRO A 198 16.92 6.74 14.04
CA PRO A 198 17.19 5.32 13.88
C PRO A 198 16.44 4.48 14.92
N SER A 199 15.96 3.32 14.50
CA SER A 199 15.29 2.36 15.38
C SER A 199 16.03 1.03 15.42
N ALA A 200 15.55 0.10 16.25
CA ALA A 200 16.09 -1.26 16.30
C ALA A 200 15.97 -2.00 14.96
N ARG A 201 15.08 -1.54 14.06
CA ARG A 201 14.80 -2.20 12.77
C ARG A 201 15.40 -1.46 11.59
N PHE A 202 15.47 -0.13 11.64
CA PHE A 202 15.84 0.67 10.48
C PHE A 202 16.86 1.76 10.81
N THR A 203 17.87 1.88 9.96
CA THR A 203 18.64 3.12 9.84
C THR A 203 17.84 4.13 9.02
N LYS A 204 18.05 5.43 9.27
CA LYS A 204 17.30 6.52 8.63
C LYS A 204 18.24 7.46 7.90
N GLN A 205 17.87 7.83 6.68
CA GLN A 205 18.56 8.86 5.91
C GLN A 205 17.56 9.94 5.50
N LEU A 206 17.74 11.15 6.04
CA LEU A 206 16.98 12.31 5.61
C LEU A 206 17.56 12.85 4.30
N THR A 207 16.70 13.09 3.33
CA THR A 207 17.06 13.73 2.06
C THR A 207 16.20 14.95 1.82
N ARG A 208 16.82 16.08 1.50
CA ARG A 208 16.15 17.34 1.15
C ARG A 208 16.28 17.56 -0.35
N PHE A 209 15.17 17.47 -1.06
CA PHE A 209 15.09 17.73 -2.48
C PHE A 209 14.82 19.21 -2.74
N VAL A 210 15.59 19.80 -3.65
CA VAL A 210 15.51 21.22 -4.02
C VAL A 210 15.60 21.39 -5.54
N PRO A 211 15.13 22.51 -6.09
CA PRO A 211 15.42 22.85 -7.48
C PRO A 211 16.94 23.00 -7.68
N ARG A 212 17.43 22.62 -8.87
CA ARG A 212 18.85 22.83 -9.23
C ARG A 212 19.25 24.30 -9.19
N GLY A 213 20.42 24.59 -8.60
CA GLY A 213 20.94 25.95 -8.45
C GLY A 213 21.39 26.64 -9.74
N ASP A 214 21.65 25.89 -10.82
CA ASP A 214 22.08 26.39 -12.13
C ASP A 214 20.92 26.94 -13.00
N ARG A 215 19.70 26.98 -12.45
CA ARG A 215 18.46 27.32 -13.17
C ARG A 215 18.16 28.81 -13.25
N ARG A 216 19.09 29.64 -13.74
CA ARG A 216 18.81 31.09 -13.92
C ARG A 216 17.92 31.42 -15.14
N ASP A 217 17.81 30.56 -16.14
CA ASP A 217 17.04 30.83 -17.38
C ASP A 217 16.44 29.56 -18.00
N ARG A 218 15.38 28.96 -17.44
CA ARG A 218 14.66 27.84 -18.11
C ARG A 218 13.15 28.01 -18.12
N THR A 219 12.54 27.49 -19.19
CA THR A 219 11.12 27.51 -19.52
C THR A 219 10.23 26.65 -18.61
N VAL A 220 10.80 25.71 -17.84
CA VAL A 220 10.06 24.76 -16.99
C VAL A 220 10.36 25.06 -15.52
N PRO A 221 9.36 25.50 -14.71
CA PRO A 221 9.55 25.77 -13.29
C PRO A 221 9.83 24.48 -12.50
N TRP A 222 10.32 24.63 -11.28
CA TRP A 222 10.33 23.54 -10.31
C TRP A 222 8.92 22.98 -10.14
N MET A 223 8.79 21.66 -10.29
CA MET A 223 7.52 20.97 -10.16
C MET A 223 7.62 19.89 -9.10
N VAL A 224 6.54 19.74 -8.34
CA VAL A 224 6.32 18.67 -7.39
C VAL A 224 5.02 18.00 -7.80
N ILE A 225 5.07 16.71 -8.08
CA ILE A 225 3.89 15.89 -8.40
C ILE A 225 3.60 15.02 -7.19
N ASP A 226 2.40 15.15 -6.65
CA ASP A 226 1.84 14.15 -5.75
C ASP A 226 1.21 13.03 -6.58
N ALA A 227 1.87 11.89 -6.57
CA ALA A 227 1.39 10.63 -7.13
C ALA A 227 1.28 9.56 -6.03
N THR A 228 1.19 9.99 -4.76
CA THR A 228 0.92 9.09 -3.63
C THR A 228 -0.52 8.60 -3.70
N GLU A 229 -0.79 7.42 -3.17
CA GLU A 229 -2.11 6.78 -3.28
C GLU A 229 -3.22 7.58 -2.58
N THR A 230 -2.88 8.41 -1.58
CA THR A 230 -3.87 9.15 -0.78
C THR A 230 -3.74 10.67 -0.86
N GLY A 231 -2.88 11.21 -1.73
CA GLY A 231 -2.62 12.65 -1.83
C GLY A 231 -1.96 13.22 -0.57
N GLU A 232 -0.90 12.56 -0.08
CA GLU A 232 -0.19 12.90 1.17
C GLU A 232 0.40 14.31 1.18
N LEU A 233 0.69 14.90 0.02
CA LEU A 233 1.26 16.25 -0.05
C LEU A 233 0.19 17.33 0.13
N LEU A 234 -1.09 17.04 -0.11
CA LEU A 234 -2.15 18.05 -0.01
C LEU A 234 -2.27 18.65 1.40
N PRO A 235 -2.37 17.83 2.49
CA PRO A 235 -2.38 18.37 3.84
C PRO A 235 -1.08 19.11 4.21
N LEU A 236 0.07 18.59 3.77
CA LEU A 236 1.37 19.20 4.04
C LEU A 236 1.54 20.56 3.36
N ALA A 237 0.99 20.70 2.16
CA ALA A 237 1.02 21.94 1.40
C ALA A 237 -0.07 22.94 1.83
N GLY A 238 -0.97 22.56 2.73
CA GLY A 238 -2.13 23.37 3.12
C GLY A 238 -3.13 23.55 1.97
N VAL A 239 -3.17 22.63 1.00
CA VAL A 239 -4.13 22.64 -0.10
C VAL A 239 -5.46 22.09 0.42
N PRO A 240 -6.59 22.81 0.26
CA PRO A 240 -7.90 22.29 0.66
C PRO A 240 -8.26 21.00 -0.09
N TYR A 241 -8.82 20.04 0.62
CA TYR A 241 -9.27 18.77 0.03
C TYR A 241 -10.57 18.24 0.67
N HIS A 242 -11.23 17.35 -0.05
CA HIS A 242 -12.35 16.53 0.41
C HIS A 242 -11.93 15.05 0.56
N LEU A 243 -12.67 14.34 1.40
CA LEU A 243 -12.56 12.90 1.63
C LEU A 243 -13.97 12.29 1.62
N GLY A 244 -14.06 11.00 1.30
CA GLY A 244 -15.29 10.22 1.39
C GLY A 244 -16.33 10.58 0.32
N THR A 245 -17.60 10.64 0.67
CA THR A 245 -18.66 10.95 -0.31
C THR A 245 -18.80 12.45 -0.51
N ASP A 246 -18.80 12.86 -1.78
CA ASP A 246 -19.09 14.25 -2.16
C ASP A 246 -20.60 14.47 -2.25
N ARG A 247 -21.06 15.64 -1.81
CA ARG A 247 -22.46 16.03 -1.95
C ARG A 247 -22.77 16.41 -3.40
N ARG A 248 -24.03 16.21 -3.80
CA ARG A 248 -24.56 16.75 -5.06
C ARG A 248 -24.45 18.27 -5.08
N THR A 249 -23.78 18.79 -6.11
CA THR A 249 -23.67 20.23 -6.38
C THR A 249 -23.78 20.50 -7.86
N ARG A 250 -23.77 21.78 -8.27
CA ARG A 250 -23.65 22.14 -9.70
C ARG A 250 -22.33 21.68 -10.33
N TRP A 251 -21.30 21.44 -9.51
CA TRP A 251 -19.97 21.02 -9.94
C TRP A 251 -19.81 19.49 -9.91
N GLU A 252 -20.61 18.82 -9.09
CA GLU A 252 -20.72 17.37 -9.04
C GLU A 252 -22.21 16.97 -9.12
N PRO A 253 -22.83 17.09 -10.31
CA PRO A 253 -24.26 16.86 -10.48
C PRO A 253 -24.62 15.36 -10.42
N SER A 254 -23.65 14.47 -10.59
CA SER A 254 -23.84 13.01 -10.58
C SER A 254 -23.72 12.37 -9.19
N ALA A 255 -23.28 13.11 -8.16
CA ALA A 255 -23.25 12.56 -6.80
C ALA A 255 -24.63 12.06 -6.36
N SER A 256 -24.62 10.91 -5.70
CA SER A 256 -25.81 10.22 -5.23
C SER A 256 -26.34 10.79 -3.92
N SER A 257 -25.47 11.40 -3.10
CA SER A 257 -25.79 11.92 -1.78
C SER A 257 -26.09 13.42 -1.79
N GLU A 258 -27.07 13.85 -1.00
CA GLU A 258 -27.35 15.27 -0.73
C GLU A 258 -26.38 15.86 0.34
N GLY A 259 -25.72 14.99 1.10
CA GLY A 259 -24.70 15.35 2.10
C GLY A 259 -23.31 14.83 1.72
N SER A 260 -22.30 15.37 2.41
CA SER A 260 -20.92 14.85 2.35
C SER A 260 -20.61 14.08 3.62
N ASP A 261 -19.98 12.92 3.50
CA ASP A 261 -19.49 12.13 4.63
C ASP A 261 -18.01 11.78 4.44
N PRO A 262 -17.10 12.41 5.21
CA PRO A 262 -15.65 12.16 5.11
C PRO A 262 -15.21 10.78 5.59
N TYR A 263 -16.09 10.05 6.28
CA TYR A 263 -15.84 8.68 6.72
C TYR A 263 -16.42 7.65 5.76
N CYS A 264 -17.29 8.04 4.82
CA CYS A 264 -17.80 7.15 3.77
C CYS A 264 -16.79 7.03 2.62
N THR A 265 -15.62 6.48 2.92
CA THR A 265 -14.55 6.21 1.95
C THR A 265 -14.77 4.89 1.25
N GLN A 266 -14.28 4.75 0.00
CA GLN A 266 -14.18 3.42 -0.59
C GLN A 266 -13.23 2.54 0.23
N GLY A 267 -13.59 1.26 0.41
CA GLY A 267 -12.74 0.32 1.14
C GLY A 267 -11.40 0.07 0.44
N PHE A 268 -10.40 -0.30 1.21
CA PHE A 268 -9.08 -0.70 0.72
C PHE A 268 -8.85 -2.20 0.96
N THR A 269 -7.86 -2.78 0.28
CA THR A 269 -7.70 -4.23 0.22
C THR A 269 -6.25 -4.62 0.42
N TYR A 270 -5.96 -5.50 1.38
CA TYR A 270 -4.72 -6.28 1.33
C TYR A 270 -4.94 -7.48 0.42
N THR A 271 -4.27 -7.46 -0.72
CA THR A 271 -4.33 -8.58 -1.65
C THR A 271 -3.37 -9.67 -1.21
N PHE A 272 -3.66 -10.90 -1.63
CA PHE A 272 -2.77 -12.05 -1.41
C PHE A 272 -2.95 -13.03 -2.55
N ILE A 273 -2.03 -13.99 -2.65
CA ILE A 273 -2.08 -15.02 -3.69
C ILE A 273 -2.28 -16.38 -3.05
N MET A 274 -3.19 -17.15 -3.62
CA MET A 274 -3.35 -18.56 -3.31
C MET A 274 -3.09 -19.42 -4.54
N GLU A 275 -2.55 -20.61 -4.31
CA GLU A 275 -2.26 -21.61 -5.33
C GLU A 275 -3.12 -22.85 -5.11
N GLN A 276 -3.65 -23.44 -6.18
CA GLN A 276 -4.32 -24.74 -6.16
C GLN A 276 -3.27 -25.84 -5.98
N THR A 277 -3.40 -26.64 -4.92
CA THR A 277 -2.50 -27.78 -4.63
C THR A 277 -3.12 -29.10 -5.08
N GLU A 278 -2.27 -30.12 -5.25
CA GLU A 278 -2.75 -31.48 -5.55
C GLU A 278 -3.44 -32.10 -4.33
N THR A 279 -2.82 -31.97 -3.15
CA THR A 279 -3.34 -32.46 -1.88
C THR A 279 -3.65 -31.29 -0.93
N PRO A 280 -4.65 -31.41 -0.04
CA PRO A 280 -5.01 -30.35 0.88
C PRO A 280 -3.94 -30.16 1.97
N PRO A 281 -3.37 -28.95 2.14
CA PRO A 281 -2.58 -28.64 3.32
C PRO A 281 -3.46 -28.50 4.57
N GLU A 282 -2.80 -28.45 5.73
CA GLU A 282 -3.48 -28.11 6.99
C GLU A 282 -3.82 -26.61 7.02
N HIS A 283 -5.07 -26.30 7.38
CA HIS A 283 -5.59 -24.94 7.49
C HIS A 283 -5.86 -24.59 8.94
N LYS A 284 -5.01 -23.73 9.52
CA LYS A 284 -5.22 -23.22 10.87
C LYS A 284 -6.19 -22.04 10.84
N GLU A 285 -7.23 -22.09 11.66
CA GLU A 285 -8.15 -20.96 11.86
C GLU A 285 -7.40 -19.77 12.49
N PRO A 286 -7.46 -18.56 11.88
CA PRO A 286 -6.94 -17.36 12.49
C PRO A 286 -7.68 -17.01 13.79
N GLU A 287 -6.97 -16.56 14.83
CA GLU A 287 -7.55 -16.26 16.15
C GLU A 287 -8.74 -15.29 16.09
N SER A 288 -8.67 -14.29 15.22
CA SER A 288 -9.70 -13.27 15.05
C SER A 288 -10.82 -13.68 14.08
N TYR A 289 -10.76 -14.88 13.50
CA TYR A 289 -11.68 -15.33 12.46
C TYR A 289 -13.14 -15.20 12.89
N ASN A 290 -13.48 -15.66 14.09
CA ASN A 290 -14.86 -15.64 14.60
C ASN A 290 -15.32 -14.27 15.14
N SER A 291 -14.53 -13.20 14.97
CA SER A 291 -14.97 -11.86 15.38
C SER A 291 -16.06 -11.29 14.46
N PRO A 292 -16.91 -10.37 14.96
CA PRO A 292 -17.92 -9.70 14.15
C PRO A 292 -17.36 -8.93 12.93
N PHE A 293 -16.09 -8.50 13.00
CA PHE A 293 -15.43 -7.75 11.92
C PHE A 293 -14.88 -8.64 10.79
N HIS A 294 -14.70 -9.93 11.05
CA HIS A 294 -14.06 -10.88 10.14
C HIS A 294 -15.06 -11.95 9.67
N GLY A 295 -15.26 -13.02 10.43
CA GLY A 295 -16.07 -14.18 10.03
C GLY A 295 -17.54 -13.86 9.76
N GLY A 296 -18.06 -12.79 10.35
CA GLY A 296 -19.41 -12.27 10.06
C GLY A 296 -19.54 -11.47 8.75
N TYR A 297 -18.43 -11.22 8.04
CA TYR A 297 -18.40 -10.35 6.86
C TYR A 297 -18.35 -11.11 5.53
N TYR A 298 -17.62 -12.22 5.45
CA TYR A 298 -17.27 -12.84 4.16
C TYR A 298 -18.46 -13.45 3.41
N SER A 299 -18.47 -13.33 2.09
CA SER A 299 -19.54 -13.81 1.22
C SER A 299 -19.15 -13.89 -0.26
N TYR A 300 -19.79 -14.80 -1.00
CA TYR A 300 -19.82 -14.77 -2.47
C TYR A 300 -20.66 -13.62 -3.05
N GLU A 301 -21.26 -12.76 -2.22
CA GLU A 301 -22.14 -11.63 -2.56
C GLU A 301 -23.52 -12.04 -3.11
N LYS A 302 -23.55 -12.92 -4.12
CA LYS A 302 -24.79 -13.32 -4.83
C LYS A 302 -24.79 -14.81 -5.16
N PRO A 303 -25.96 -15.47 -5.25
CA PRO A 303 -26.05 -16.91 -5.54
C PRO A 303 -25.40 -17.36 -6.86
N ARG A 304 -25.22 -16.44 -7.81
CA ARG A 304 -24.55 -16.72 -9.09
C ARG A 304 -23.02 -16.86 -8.99
N PHE A 305 -22.44 -16.44 -7.87
CA PHE A 305 -21.00 -16.49 -7.64
C PHE A 305 -20.69 -17.63 -6.67
N ASN A 306 -19.55 -18.27 -6.92
CA ASN A 306 -19.01 -19.33 -6.07
C ASN A 306 -17.48 -19.26 -6.06
N PHE A 307 -16.85 -20.23 -5.38
CA PHE A 307 -15.39 -20.31 -5.30
C PHE A 307 -14.71 -20.26 -6.66
N ALA A 308 -15.19 -21.02 -7.64
CA ALA A 308 -14.55 -21.08 -8.95
C ALA A 308 -14.64 -19.74 -9.70
N ASN A 309 -15.77 -19.03 -9.57
CA ASN A 309 -15.89 -17.68 -10.12
C ASN A 309 -14.85 -16.74 -9.51
N ILE A 310 -14.68 -16.75 -8.19
CA ILE A 310 -13.69 -15.91 -7.49
C ILE A 310 -12.26 -16.31 -7.85
N PHE A 311 -11.95 -17.61 -7.83
CA PHE A 311 -10.62 -18.12 -8.15
C PHE A 311 -10.18 -17.77 -9.58
N THR A 312 -11.11 -17.83 -10.53
CA THR A 312 -10.82 -17.49 -11.94
C THR A 312 -10.94 -15.99 -12.22
N TYR A 313 -11.45 -15.17 -11.29
CA TYR A 313 -11.72 -13.74 -11.50
C TYR A 313 -10.46 -12.95 -11.80
N ARG A 314 -9.45 -13.08 -10.93
CA ARG A 314 -8.14 -12.42 -11.00
C ARG A 314 -7.02 -13.46 -10.92
N ARG A 315 -7.21 -14.59 -11.61
CA ARG A 315 -6.19 -15.61 -11.77
C ARG A 315 -4.97 -14.99 -12.47
N ILE A 316 -3.77 -15.19 -11.93
CA ILE A 316 -2.52 -14.61 -12.44
C ILE A 316 -1.64 -15.64 -13.15
N ARG A 317 -1.92 -16.92 -12.94
CA ARG A 317 -1.33 -18.06 -13.63
C ARG A 317 -2.40 -19.11 -13.84
N GLY A 318 -2.68 -19.46 -15.09
CA GLY A 318 -3.69 -20.44 -15.45
C GLY A 318 -3.37 -21.16 -16.76
N SER A 319 -3.85 -22.39 -16.89
CA SER A 319 -3.66 -23.20 -18.11
C SER A 319 -4.92 -23.36 -18.95
N VAL A 320 -6.11 -23.28 -18.33
CA VAL A 320 -7.40 -23.51 -18.99
C VAL A 320 -8.32 -22.32 -18.77
N GLU A 321 -8.92 -21.81 -19.85
CA GLU A 321 -9.93 -20.74 -19.79
C GLU A 321 -11.25 -21.24 -19.23
N GLY A 322 -11.99 -20.37 -18.53
CA GLY A 322 -13.30 -20.68 -17.98
C GLY A 322 -13.52 -20.08 -16.61
N MET A 323 -14.77 -20.08 -16.17
CA MET A 323 -15.19 -19.52 -14.88
C MET A 323 -15.58 -20.59 -13.85
N GLY A 324 -15.71 -21.86 -14.28
CA GLY A 324 -16.10 -22.98 -13.44
C GLY A 324 -14.92 -23.78 -12.90
N ALA A 325 -15.22 -24.74 -12.03
CA ALA A 325 -14.20 -25.58 -11.37
C ALA A 325 -13.40 -26.41 -12.38
N GLU A 326 -14.02 -26.77 -13.52
CA GLU A 326 -13.39 -27.45 -14.65
C GLU A 326 -12.26 -26.66 -15.31
N ALA A 327 -12.12 -25.36 -15.01
CA ALA A 327 -11.05 -24.51 -15.51
C ALA A 327 -9.85 -24.41 -14.54
N ILE A 328 -9.95 -24.95 -13.32
CA ILE A 328 -8.90 -24.86 -12.29
C ILE A 328 -7.99 -26.09 -12.36
N ARG A 329 -6.67 -25.88 -12.35
CA ARG A 329 -5.66 -26.95 -12.35
C ARG A 329 -4.67 -26.78 -11.20
N THR A 330 -4.06 -27.87 -10.76
CA THR A 330 -2.93 -27.83 -9.82
C THR A 330 -1.84 -26.88 -10.33
N GLY A 331 -1.36 -25.99 -9.45
CA GLY A 331 -0.36 -24.98 -9.77
C GLY A 331 -0.93 -23.68 -10.37
N ASP A 332 -2.25 -23.60 -10.62
CA ASP A 332 -2.89 -22.33 -10.94
C ASP A 332 -2.81 -21.40 -9.72
N GLN A 333 -2.56 -20.13 -9.96
CA GLN A 333 -2.40 -19.11 -8.92
C GLN A 333 -3.37 -17.97 -9.15
N THR A 334 -4.05 -17.55 -8.09
CA THR A 334 -4.99 -16.43 -8.14
C THR A 334 -4.71 -15.40 -7.07
N MET A 335 -4.83 -14.13 -7.46
CA MET A 335 -4.80 -13.03 -6.51
C MET A 335 -6.21 -12.73 -6.01
N GLN A 336 -6.35 -12.52 -4.71
CA GLN A 336 -7.62 -12.26 -4.06
C GLN A 336 -7.86 -10.77 -3.84
N ASN A 337 -8.97 -10.29 -4.40
CA ASN A 337 -9.56 -8.97 -4.19
C ASN A 337 -11.07 -9.09 -4.48
N TRP A 338 -11.88 -9.07 -3.43
CA TRP A 338 -13.33 -9.29 -3.52
C TRP A 338 -14.11 -8.40 -2.53
N THR A 339 -15.21 -7.82 -3.00
CA THR A 339 -16.00 -6.80 -2.27
C THR A 339 -16.51 -7.27 -0.91
N TRP A 340 -17.07 -8.48 -0.84
CA TRP A 340 -17.47 -9.12 0.42
C TRP A 340 -16.44 -10.17 0.85
N GLY A 341 -15.18 -9.92 0.52
CA GLY A 341 -14.05 -10.77 0.86
C GLY A 341 -13.03 -10.01 1.68
N ASN A 342 -11.88 -9.70 1.10
CA ASN A 342 -10.78 -8.99 1.75
C ASN A 342 -10.82 -7.45 1.60
N ASP A 343 -11.92 -6.89 1.09
CA ASP A 343 -12.18 -5.46 1.13
C ASP A 343 -12.48 -5.00 2.56
N TRP A 344 -11.60 -4.19 3.14
CA TRP A 344 -11.83 -3.54 4.42
C TRP A 344 -12.65 -2.26 4.23
N ARG A 345 -13.91 -2.30 4.66
CA ARG A 345 -14.90 -1.21 4.44
C ARG A 345 -15.39 -0.54 5.72
N PHE A 346 -14.95 -1.01 6.89
CA PHE A 346 -15.34 -0.39 8.15
C PHE A 346 -14.65 0.97 8.29
N SER A 347 -15.45 2.03 8.28
CA SER A 347 -14.97 3.39 8.45
C SER A 347 -15.95 4.18 9.30
N THR A 348 -15.42 4.66 10.42
CA THR A 348 -16.09 5.53 11.41
C THR A 348 -15.04 6.55 11.88
N PRO A 349 -15.39 7.56 12.67
CA PRO A 349 -14.39 8.48 13.24
C PRO A 349 -13.25 7.82 14.02
N THR A 350 -13.41 6.57 14.47
CA THR A 350 -12.40 5.82 15.21
C THR A 350 -11.73 4.69 14.41
N LEU A 351 -12.31 4.28 13.28
CA LEU A 351 -11.84 3.15 12.46
C LEU A 351 -11.41 3.54 11.04
N ASN A 352 -11.62 4.80 10.64
CA ASN A 352 -11.25 5.27 9.31
C ASN A 352 -9.75 5.10 9.04
N PHE A 353 -9.43 4.71 7.81
CA PHE A 353 -8.06 4.49 7.37
C PHE A 353 -7.33 5.78 7.02
N ILE A 354 -7.94 6.64 6.20
CA ILE A 354 -7.38 7.95 5.85
C ILE A 354 -7.87 8.97 6.86
N LEU A 355 -6.94 9.62 7.56
CA LEU A 355 -7.29 10.62 8.57
C LEU A 355 -7.84 11.90 7.93
N THR A 356 -8.94 12.38 8.49
CA THR A 356 -9.55 13.66 8.14
C THR A 356 -8.66 14.83 8.59
N GLU A 357 -8.83 16.00 7.98
CA GLU A 357 -8.04 17.18 8.36
C GLU A 357 -8.20 17.54 9.86
N ALA A 358 -9.41 17.40 10.40
CA ALA A 358 -9.67 17.62 11.83
C ALA A 358 -8.86 16.65 12.71
N GLN A 359 -8.78 15.37 12.33
CA GLN A 359 -7.97 14.37 13.03
C GLN A 359 -6.48 14.69 12.90
N LEU A 360 -6.00 15.04 11.70
CA LEU A 360 -4.60 15.43 11.47
C LEU A 360 -4.19 16.64 12.33
N ARG A 361 -5.09 17.62 12.49
CA ARG A 361 -4.88 18.78 13.38
C ARG A 361 -4.85 18.35 14.85
N SER A 362 -5.81 17.54 15.30
CA SER A 362 -5.87 17.09 16.70
C SER A 362 -4.69 16.20 17.10
N GLU A 363 -4.18 15.41 16.17
CA GLU A 363 -3.01 14.54 16.37
C GLU A 363 -1.68 15.30 16.17
N GLY A 364 -1.73 16.58 15.80
CA GLY A 364 -0.55 17.41 15.58
C GLY A 364 0.23 17.10 14.30
N GLN A 365 -0.27 16.22 13.41
CA GLN A 365 0.44 15.81 12.19
C GLN A 365 0.66 16.95 11.19
N LEU A 366 -0.16 18.01 11.24
CA LEU A 366 0.01 19.20 10.38
C LEU A 366 1.03 20.21 10.92
N GLN A 367 1.62 19.96 12.09
CA GLN A 367 2.72 20.78 12.61
C GLN A 367 4.01 20.42 11.86
N LYS A 368 4.89 21.42 11.65
CA LYS A 368 6.14 21.24 10.91
C LYS A 368 6.96 20.08 11.47
N GLY A 369 7.33 19.13 10.60
CA GLY A 369 8.09 17.94 10.98
C GLY A 369 7.33 16.88 11.81
N GLN A 370 6.03 17.04 12.05
CA GLN A 370 5.21 16.08 12.82
C GLN A 370 4.40 15.11 11.96
N TRP A 371 4.51 15.18 10.63
CA TRP A 371 3.80 14.29 9.71
C TRP A 371 4.11 12.81 9.97
N ARG A 372 3.07 11.97 9.92
CA ARG A 372 3.14 10.52 10.12
C ARG A 372 2.41 9.73 9.02
N GLY A 373 2.26 10.33 7.83
CA GLY A 373 1.59 9.71 6.68
C GLY A 373 0.08 9.95 6.60
N GLY A 374 -0.54 10.47 7.67
CA GLY A 374 -1.96 10.76 7.69
C GLY A 374 -2.87 9.54 7.50
N LEU A 375 -2.37 8.36 7.86
CA LEU A 375 -3.08 7.08 7.85
C LEU A 375 -3.19 6.53 9.27
N ARG A 376 -4.21 5.71 9.52
CA ARG A 376 -4.44 5.01 10.78
C ARG A 376 -3.79 3.61 10.77
N PRO A 377 -2.73 3.35 11.54
CA PRO A 377 -2.07 2.03 11.57
C PRO A 377 -2.99 0.91 12.07
N GLU A 378 -3.92 1.21 12.97
CA GLU A 378 -4.87 0.22 13.50
C GLU A 378 -5.83 -0.28 12.41
N ALA A 379 -6.24 0.58 11.47
CA ALA A 379 -7.06 0.17 10.34
C ALA A 379 -6.28 -0.77 9.40
N LEU A 380 -4.98 -0.54 9.20
CA LEU A 380 -4.11 -1.45 8.46
C LEU A 380 -4.03 -2.82 9.14
N ALA A 381 -3.74 -2.86 10.44
CA ALA A 381 -3.65 -4.11 11.21
C ALA A 381 -4.93 -4.94 11.14
N MET A 382 -6.08 -4.27 11.21
CA MET A 382 -7.39 -4.91 11.05
C MET A 382 -7.59 -5.46 9.64
N ALA A 383 -7.23 -4.70 8.60
CA ALA A 383 -7.37 -5.15 7.21
C ALA A 383 -6.40 -6.30 6.85
N GLU A 384 -5.18 -6.30 7.38
CA GLU A 384 -4.20 -7.39 7.22
C GLU A 384 -4.76 -8.68 7.83
N THR A 385 -5.28 -8.59 9.05
CA THR A 385 -5.95 -9.69 9.75
C THR A 385 -7.19 -10.18 8.99
N HIS A 386 -7.96 -9.25 8.42
CA HIS A 386 -9.14 -9.54 7.61
C HIS A 386 -8.79 -10.31 6.33
N ALA A 387 -7.66 -10.01 5.68
CA ALA A 387 -7.22 -10.74 4.50
C ALA A 387 -6.88 -12.22 4.82
N PHE A 388 -6.21 -12.49 5.94
CA PHE A 388 -5.96 -13.87 6.39
C PHE A 388 -7.24 -14.62 6.75
N GLY A 389 -8.19 -13.94 7.41
CA GLY A 389 -9.51 -14.49 7.69
C GLY A 389 -10.29 -14.83 6.41
N TYR A 390 -10.18 -13.99 5.38
CA TYR A 390 -10.81 -14.25 4.08
C TYR A 390 -10.20 -15.48 3.37
N PHE A 391 -8.87 -15.64 3.41
CA PHE A 391 -8.24 -16.86 2.90
C PHE A 391 -8.80 -18.11 3.59
N TYR A 392 -8.84 -18.11 4.93
CA TYR A 392 -9.39 -19.23 5.70
C TYR A 392 -10.86 -19.49 5.36
N TRP A 393 -11.67 -18.43 5.23
CA TRP A 393 -13.08 -18.54 4.82
C TRP A 393 -13.24 -19.22 3.45
N LEU A 394 -12.42 -18.84 2.46
CA LEU A 394 -12.45 -19.42 1.12
C LEU A 394 -12.24 -20.93 1.15
N VAL A 395 -11.23 -21.40 1.90
CA VAL A 395 -10.75 -22.79 1.84
C VAL A 395 -11.42 -23.72 2.85
N ALA A 396 -11.74 -23.22 4.05
CA ALA A 396 -12.19 -24.03 5.18
C ALA A 396 -13.51 -23.53 5.83
N GLY A 397 -13.79 -22.23 5.79
CA GLY A 397 -15.03 -21.68 6.36
C GLY A 397 -16.30 -22.21 5.69
N ARG A 398 -17.43 -22.24 6.41
CA ARG A 398 -18.72 -22.73 5.88
C ARG A 398 -19.83 -21.67 5.85
N THR A 399 -19.61 -20.52 6.47
CA THR A 399 -20.60 -19.43 6.57
C THR A 399 -20.62 -18.60 5.30
N ASP A 400 -21.66 -17.78 5.12
CA ASP A 400 -21.73 -16.75 4.07
C ASP A 400 -22.68 -15.62 4.49
N SER A 401 -22.13 -14.44 4.76
CA SER A 401 -22.85 -13.34 5.41
C SER A 401 -24.02 -12.76 4.60
N GLN A 402 -24.01 -12.89 3.26
CA GLN A 402 -25.07 -12.37 2.40
C GLN A 402 -26.02 -13.48 1.95
N LEU A 403 -25.51 -14.66 1.63
CA LEU A 403 -26.35 -15.78 1.20
C LEU A 403 -27.17 -16.35 2.35
N GLN A 404 -26.66 -16.30 3.59
CA GLN A 404 -27.43 -16.68 4.77
C GLN A 404 -28.58 -15.71 5.11
N LYS A 405 -28.61 -14.51 4.51
CA LYS A 405 -29.79 -13.62 4.57
C LYS A 405 -30.93 -14.10 3.66
N LEU A 406 -30.60 -14.88 2.62
CA LEU A 406 -31.56 -15.43 1.67
C LEU A 406 -32.00 -16.84 2.08
N ASP A 407 -31.05 -17.66 2.51
CA ASP A 407 -31.27 -19.00 3.07
C ASP A 407 -30.45 -19.15 4.36
N PRO A 408 -31.06 -19.04 5.54
CA PRO A 408 -30.35 -19.16 6.83
C PRO A 408 -29.59 -20.48 7.01
N ASN A 409 -29.93 -21.53 6.26
CA ASN A 409 -29.26 -22.84 6.31
C ASN A 409 -28.18 -22.99 5.23
N PHE A 410 -27.90 -21.93 4.46
CA PHE A 410 -26.86 -21.98 3.43
C PHE A 410 -25.50 -22.31 4.07
N GLU A 411 -24.88 -23.36 3.55
CA GLU A 411 -23.52 -23.75 3.90
C GLU A 411 -22.64 -23.78 2.66
N LYS A 412 -21.57 -23.01 2.71
CA LYS A 412 -20.55 -22.95 1.67
C LYS A 412 -19.78 -24.28 1.61
N PRO A 413 -19.57 -24.85 0.41
CA PRO A 413 -18.62 -25.96 0.25
C PRO A 413 -17.21 -25.56 0.67
N GLN A 414 -16.42 -26.54 1.09
CA GLN A 414 -15.00 -26.35 1.41
C GLN A 414 -14.13 -26.61 0.19
N TYR A 415 -13.00 -25.91 0.10
CA TYR A 415 -12.05 -25.99 -1.00
C TYR A 415 -10.63 -26.11 -0.44
N PRO A 416 -10.31 -27.22 0.25
CA PRO A 416 -9.12 -27.32 1.09
C PRO A 416 -7.81 -27.43 0.30
N ASN A 417 -7.85 -27.77 -1.01
CA ASN A 417 -6.70 -27.96 -1.89
C ASN A 417 -6.09 -26.63 -2.37
N HIS A 418 -5.79 -25.75 -1.42
CA HIS A 418 -5.20 -24.45 -1.70
C HIS A 418 -4.19 -24.06 -0.64
N VAL A 419 -3.19 -23.28 -1.00
CA VAL A 419 -2.22 -22.72 -0.06
C VAL A 419 -2.05 -21.22 -0.29
N LEU A 420 -1.92 -20.46 0.79
CA LEU A 420 -1.50 -19.06 0.73
C LEU A 420 -0.01 -19.01 0.38
N LEU A 421 0.36 -18.29 -0.69
CA LEU A 421 1.76 -18.16 -1.08
C LEU A 421 2.46 -17.09 -0.22
N THR A 422 3.55 -17.49 0.44
CA THR A 422 4.37 -16.64 1.30
C THR A 422 5.86 -16.73 0.91
N GLY A 423 6.68 -15.86 1.49
CA GLY A 423 8.12 -15.82 1.27
C GLY A 423 8.54 -14.92 0.10
N ALA A 424 9.81 -14.49 0.11
CA ALA A 424 10.41 -13.65 -0.93
C ALA A 424 10.34 -14.23 -2.36
N SER A 425 10.19 -15.56 -2.50
CA SER A 425 10.05 -16.23 -3.80
C SER A 425 8.62 -16.23 -4.33
N SER A 426 7.62 -15.95 -3.49
CA SER A 426 6.21 -15.86 -3.90
C SER A 426 6.00 -14.75 -4.95
N PRO A 427 4.89 -14.75 -5.70
CA PRO A 427 4.65 -13.69 -6.67
C PRO A 427 4.36 -12.33 -6.01
N MET A 428 3.95 -12.31 -4.74
CA MET A 428 3.93 -11.12 -3.89
C MET A 428 5.31 -10.79 -3.34
N GLY A 429 6.21 -11.75 -3.13
CA GLY A 429 7.57 -11.49 -2.62
C GLY A 429 7.61 -10.92 -1.20
N THR A 430 6.65 -11.28 -0.35
CA THR A 430 6.58 -10.88 1.06
C THR A 430 6.56 -12.13 1.94
N GLU A 431 7.24 -12.08 3.09
CA GLU A 431 7.31 -13.23 4.01
C GLU A 431 5.94 -13.58 4.59
N HIS A 432 5.06 -12.59 4.75
CA HIS A 432 3.70 -12.76 5.26
C HIS A 432 2.65 -13.07 4.17
N GLY A 433 2.98 -12.97 2.87
CA GLY A 433 2.10 -13.34 1.75
C GLY A 433 1.04 -12.32 1.33
N LEU A 434 0.91 -11.19 2.04
CA LEU A 434 0.05 -10.06 1.63
C LEU A 434 0.82 -9.10 0.72
N SER A 435 0.12 -8.23 0.00
CA SER A 435 0.73 -7.11 -0.72
C SER A 435 1.53 -6.19 0.21
N ARG A 436 2.56 -5.53 -0.34
CA ARG A 436 3.46 -4.62 0.42
C ARG A 436 2.73 -3.40 0.93
N TYR A 437 1.82 -2.92 0.10
CA TYR A 437 0.95 -1.79 0.37
C TYR A 437 -0.49 -2.21 0.07
N PRO A 438 -1.50 -1.69 0.75
CA PRO A 438 -2.88 -2.00 0.40
C PRO A 438 -3.24 -1.42 -0.97
N TYR A 439 -4.13 -2.08 -1.68
CA TYR A 439 -4.82 -1.49 -2.82
C TYR A 439 -5.85 -0.49 -2.31
N ILE A 440 -5.59 0.79 -2.53
CA ILE A 440 -6.42 1.90 -2.07
C ILE A 440 -7.17 2.47 -3.27
N ARG A 441 -8.47 2.75 -3.08
CA ARG A 441 -9.34 3.33 -4.12
C ARG A 441 -9.95 4.67 -3.71
N GLU A 442 -9.40 5.25 -2.65
CA GLU A 442 -9.82 6.51 -2.07
C GLU A 442 -8.60 7.41 -1.88
N GLY A 443 -8.78 8.72 -2.05
CA GLY A 443 -7.73 9.69 -1.81
C GLY A 443 -8.28 11.05 -1.45
N ARG A 444 -7.39 11.94 -1.00
CA ARG A 444 -7.72 13.35 -0.78
C ARG A 444 -7.94 14.03 -2.14
N ARG A 445 -9.14 14.54 -2.39
CA ARG A 445 -9.51 15.21 -3.65
C ARG A 445 -9.43 16.73 -3.48
N ILE A 446 -8.69 17.41 -4.35
CA ILE A 446 -8.53 18.87 -4.31
C ILE A 446 -9.89 19.55 -4.50
N VAL A 447 -10.13 20.65 -3.76
CA VAL A 447 -11.33 21.50 -3.85
C VAL A 447 -11.19 22.60 -4.90
#